data_AF-A0A136LS18-F1
#
_entry.id   AF-A0A136LS18-F1
#
_cell.length_a   1.000
_cell.length_b   1.000
_cell.length_c   1.000
_cell.angle_alpha   90.00
_cell.angle_beta   90.00
_cell.angle_gamma   90.00
#
_symmetry.space_group_name_H-M   'P 1'
#
loop_
_entity.id
_entity.type
_entity.pdbx_description
1 polymer ?
#
loop_
_entity_poly.entity_id
_entity_poly.type
_entity_poly.pdbx_seq_one_letter_code
_entity_poly.pdbx_strand_id
1 'polypeptide(L)'
;MKAVVRVALVSLFVMFIQFSAQAQCAMCRTTLENNVSNGDIGIAAGINFGILYLFAAPYLIIASIAFFWYRASKNAKRNEYA
;
A
#
# COMPACT_ATOMS: atom_id res chain seq x y z
N MET A 1 -8.45 -26.02 -22.78
CA MET A 1 -9.25 -25.73 -21.57
C MET A 1 -8.72 -26.40 -20.31
N LYS A 2 -8.44 -27.71 -20.28
CA LYS A 2 -7.94 -28.42 -19.08
C LYS A 2 -6.65 -27.83 -18.49
N ALA A 3 -5.72 -27.34 -19.33
CA ALA A 3 -4.50 -26.68 -18.87
C ALA A 3 -4.78 -25.32 -18.20
N VAL A 4 -5.66 -24.50 -18.78
CA VAL A 4 -6.07 -23.20 -18.21
C VAL A 4 -6.79 -23.39 -16.87
N VAL A 5 -7.67 -24.39 -16.78
CA VAL A 5 -8.37 -24.73 -15.52
C VAL A 5 -7.39 -25.22 -14.47
N ARG A 6 -6.40 -26.05 -14.83
CA ARG A 6 -5.36 -26.49 -13.90
C ARG A 6 -4.51 -25.31 -13.40
N VAL A 7 -4.12 -24.41 -14.28
CA VAL A 7 -3.35 -23.20 -13.91
C VAL A 7 -4.17 -22.31 -12.98
N ALA A 8 -5.45 -22.09 -13.29
CA ALA A 8 -6.35 -21.29 -12.46
C ALA A 8 -6.53 -21.91 -11.06
N LEU A 9 -6.71 -23.24 -10.97
CA LEU A 9 -6.84 -23.94 -9.70
C LEU A 9 -5.57 -23.90 -8.86
N VAL A 10 -4.39 -24.07 -9.49
CA VAL A 10 -3.10 -23.95 -8.78
C VAL A 10 -2.89 -22.52 -8.30
N SER A 11 -3.18 -21.52 -9.12
CA SER A 11 -3.07 -20.11 -8.72
C SER A 11 -4.01 -19.77 -7.57
N LEU A 12 -5.26 -20.26 -7.61
CA LEU A 12 -6.23 -20.09 -6.54
C LEU A 12 -5.75 -20.76 -5.24
N PHE A 13 -5.22 -21.97 -5.32
CA PHE A 13 -4.68 -22.69 -4.16
C PHE A 13 -3.51 -21.97 -3.50
N VAL A 14 -2.58 -21.42 -4.31
CA VAL A 14 -1.43 -20.66 -3.80
C VAL A 14 -1.85 -19.39 -3.04
N MET A 15 -2.96 -18.75 -3.41
CA MET A 15 -3.49 -17.57 -2.70
C MET A 15 -3.96 -17.87 -1.27
N PHE A 16 -4.33 -19.11 -0.96
CA PHE A 16 -4.75 -19.51 0.39
C PHE A 16 -3.58 -19.86 1.31
N ILE A 17 -2.34 -19.89 0.79
CA ILE A 17 -1.16 -20.16 1.59
C ILE A 17 -0.73 -18.86 2.28
N GLN A 18 -1.02 -18.77 3.58
CA GLN A 18 -0.56 -17.67 4.43
C GLN A 18 0.79 -18.04 5.03
N PHE A 19 1.86 -17.42 4.54
CA PHE A 19 3.16 -17.49 5.20
C PHE A 19 3.26 -16.44 6.30
N SER A 20 3.85 -16.78 7.44
CA SER A 20 4.24 -15.79 8.44
C SER A 20 5.26 -14.85 7.81
N ALA A 21 4.81 -13.66 7.41
CA ALA A 21 5.68 -12.65 6.82
C ALA A 21 6.64 -12.12 7.89
N GLN A 22 7.85 -12.68 7.96
CA GLN A 22 8.98 -12.00 8.59
C GLN A 22 9.24 -10.74 7.75
N ALA A 23 9.33 -9.57 8.39
CA ALA A 23 9.54 -8.30 7.68
C ALA A 23 10.74 -8.43 6.72
N GLN A 24 10.49 -8.33 5.42
CA GLN A 24 11.49 -8.55 4.36
C GLN A 24 12.49 -7.38 4.25
N CYS A 25 12.22 -6.27 4.91
CA CYS A 25 13.09 -5.11 4.94
C CYS A 25 14.05 -5.21 6.12
N ALA A 26 15.31 -5.58 5.86
CA ALA A 26 16.39 -5.57 6.87
C ALA A 26 16.48 -4.23 7.62
N MET A 27 16.19 -3.11 6.93
CA MET A 27 16.10 -1.77 7.53
C MET A 27 15.02 -1.63 8.61
N CYS A 28 13.83 -2.18 8.38
CA CYS A 28 12.73 -2.07 9.35
C CYS A 28 13.07 -2.86 10.61
N ARG A 29 13.67 -4.04 10.47
CA ARG A 29 14.08 -4.87 11.61
C ARG A 29 15.16 -4.19 12.46
N THR A 30 16.24 -3.71 11.85
CA THR A 30 17.33 -3.05 12.58
C THR A 30 16.87 -1.78 13.29
N THR A 31 16.00 -0.99 12.65
CA THR A 31 15.43 0.20 13.28
C THR A 31 14.59 -0.19 14.50
N LEU A 32 13.77 -1.23 14.41
CA LEU A 32 12.94 -1.68 15.53
C LEU A 32 13.75 -2.27 16.68
N GLU A 33 14.73 -3.12 16.39
CA GLU A 33 15.62 -3.69 17.41
C GLU A 33 16.39 -2.58 18.14
N ASN A 34 16.85 -1.55 17.42
CA ASN A 34 17.47 -0.38 18.03
C ASN A 34 16.49 0.43 18.90
N ASN A 35 15.26 0.68 18.45
CA ASN A 35 14.28 1.43 19.25
C ASN A 35 13.89 0.68 20.54
N VAL A 36 13.66 -0.63 20.44
CA VAL A 36 13.38 -1.48 21.62
C VAL A 36 14.57 -1.53 22.57
N SER A 37 15.80 -1.67 22.06
CA SER A 37 17.01 -1.67 22.89
C SER A 37 17.27 -0.33 23.60
N ASN A 38 16.74 0.77 23.06
CA ASN A 38 16.82 2.10 23.68
C ASN A 38 15.62 2.42 24.59
N GLY A 39 14.73 1.46 24.84
CA GLY A 39 13.57 1.61 25.74
C GLY A 39 12.31 2.19 25.08
N ASP A 40 12.33 2.47 23.77
CA ASP A 40 11.16 2.97 23.04
C ASP A 40 10.39 1.81 22.38
N ILE A 41 9.65 1.09 23.22
CA ILE A 41 8.85 -0.08 22.84
C ILE A 41 7.60 0.29 22.02
N GLY A 42 7.15 1.55 22.11
CA GLY A 42 5.91 2.02 21.46
C GLY A 42 6.02 2.06 19.93
N ILE A 43 7.21 2.36 19.40
CA ILE A 43 7.50 2.38 17.97
C ILE A 43 7.41 0.96 17.36
N ALA A 44 7.79 -0.07 18.12
CA ALA A 44 7.73 -1.46 17.68
C ALA A 44 6.30 -1.99 17.49
N ALA A 45 5.35 -1.52 18.30
CA ALA A 45 3.95 -1.91 18.18
C ALA A 45 3.25 -1.29 16.95
N GLY A 46 3.69 -0.12 16.49
CA GLY A 46 3.02 0.69 15.47
C GLY A 46 3.55 0.57 14.03
N ILE A 47 4.62 -0.19 13.80
CA ILE A 47 5.35 -0.14 12.52
C ILE A 47 4.52 -0.56 11.30
N ASN A 48 3.61 -1.53 11.45
CA ASN A 48 2.76 -2.00 10.36
C ASN A 48 1.81 -0.88 9.89
N PHE A 49 1.31 -0.08 10.84
CA PHE A 49 0.52 1.10 10.51
C PHE A 49 1.37 2.16 9.83
N GLY A 50 2.62 2.36 10.28
CA GLY A 50 3.57 3.26 9.64
C GLY A 50 3.89 2.89 8.19
N ILE A 51 4.11 1.61 7.89
CA ILE A 51 4.35 1.11 6.53
C ILE A 51 3.12 1.34 5.64
N LEU A 52 1.93 0.99 6.12
CA LEU A 52 0.68 1.22 5.38
C LEU A 52 0.44 2.71 5.13
N TYR A 53 0.72 3.56 6.11
CA TYR A 53 0.59 5.01 5.99
C TYR A 53 1.53 5.56 4.91
N LEU A 54 2.82 5.22 4.98
CA LEU A 54 3.82 5.68 4.00
C LEU A 54 3.56 5.12 2.60
N PHE A 55 3.06 3.89 2.49
CA PHE A 55 2.69 3.30 1.20
C PHE A 55 1.45 3.97 0.60
N ALA A 56 0.40 4.24 1.39
CA ALA A 56 -0.85 4.82 0.90
C ALA A 56 -0.74 6.32 0.60
N ALA A 57 0.06 7.07 1.37
CA ALA A 57 0.20 8.52 1.26
C ALA A 57 0.46 9.04 -0.19
N PRO A 58 1.45 8.53 -0.95
CA PRO A 58 1.71 9.05 -2.30
C PRO A 58 0.52 8.83 -3.25
N TYR A 59 -0.18 7.70 -3.15
CA TYR A 59 -1.34 7.43 -3.99
C TYR A 59 -2.52 8.35 -3.66
N LEU A 60 -2.78 8.60 -2.37
CA LEU A 60 -3.84 9.50 -1.92
C LEU A 60 -3.58 10.94 -2.36
N ILE A 61 -2.33 11.40 -2.26
CA ILE A 61 -1.93 12.73 -2.72
C ILE A 61 -2.18 12.87 -4.22
N ILE A 62 -1.69 11.93 -5.03
CA ILE A 62 -1.88 11.98 -6.50
C ILE A 62 -3.38 11.93 -6.86
N ALA A 63 -4.16 11.05 -6.23
CA ALA A 63 -5.59 10.93 -6.47
C ALA A 63 -6.34 12.23 -6.14
N SER A 64 -5.98 12.89 -5.03
CA SER A 64 -6.58 14.17 -4.65
C SER A 64 -6.30 15.27 -5.67
N ILE A 65 -5.04 15.41 -6.12
CA ILE A 65 -4.63 16.40 -7.13
C ILE A 65 -5.37 16.14 -8.43
N ALA A 66 -5.39 14.89 -8.89
CA ALA A 66 -6.09 14.49 -10.12
C ALA A 66 -7.58 14.81 -10.05
N PHE A 67 -8.23 14.55 -8.91
CA PHE A 67 -9.65 14.85 -8.69
C PHE A 67 -9.95 16.35 -8.78
N PHE A 68 -9.17 17.18 -8.08
CA PHE A 68 -9.37 18.64 -8.12
C PHE A 68 -9.09 19.21 -9.50
N TRP A 69 -8.03 18.74 -10.18
CA TRP A 69 -7.70 19.17 -11.54
C TRP A 69 -8.79 18.80 -12.55
N TYR A 70 -9.33 17.58 -12.49
CA TYR A 70 -10.43 17.14 -13.35
C TYR A 70 -11.68 18.02 -13.15
N ARG A 71 -12.04 18.32 -11.89
CA ARG A 71 -13.19 19.17 -11.58
C ARG A 71 -13.00 20.60 -12.09
N ALA A 72 -11.80 21.17 -11.90
CA ALA A 72 -11.46 22.50 -12.41
C ALA A 72 -11.51 22.55 -13.95
N SER A 73 -10.89 21.58 -14.63
CA SER A 73 -10.89 21.50 -16.09
C SER A 73 -12.29 21.35 -16.67
N LYS A 74 -13.16 20.52 -16.06
CA LYS A 74 -14.55 20.36 -16.49
C LYS A 74 -15.36 21.65 -16.34
N ASN A 75 -15.13 22.42 -15.28
CA ASN A 75 -15.78 23.72 -15.07
C ASN A 75 -15.30 24.77 -16.07
N ALA A 76 -13.99 24.82 -16.34
CA ALA A 76 -13.43 25.73 -17.34
C ALA A 76 -14.01 25.47 -18.73
N LYS A 77 -14.05 24.20 -19.18
CA LYS A 77 -14.68 23.83 -20.45
C LYS A 77 -16.16 24.21 -20.53
N ARG A 78 -16.94 24.03 -19.45
CA ARG A 78 -18.36 24.41 -19.44
C ARG A 78 -18.57 25.91 -19.64
N ASN A 79 -17.70 26.73 -19.06
CA ASN A 79 -17.79 28.19 -19.18
C ASN A 79 -17.34 28.71 -20.56
N GLU A 80 -16.56 27.93 -21.31
CA GLU A 80 -16.11 28.28 -22.66
C GLU A 80 -17.18 28.03 -23.73
N TYR A 81 -18.19 27.20 -23.43
CA TYR A 81 -19.35 26.93 -24.30
C TYR A 81 -20.65 27.63 -23.85
N ALA A 82 -20.59 28.51 -22.85
CA ALA A 82 -21.72 29.30 -22.33
C ALA A 82 -21.57 30.77 -22.73
#